data_AF-A0A139MQ48-F1
#
_entry.id   AF-A0A139MQ48-F1
#
_cell.length_a   1.000
_cell.length_b   1.000
_cell.length_c   1.000
_cell.angle_alpha   90.00
_cell.angle_beta   90.00
_cell.angle_gamma   90.00
#
_symmetry.space_group_name_H-M   'P 1'
#
loop_
_entity.id
_entity.type
_entity.pdbx_description
1 polymer ?
#
loop_
_entity_poly.entity_id
_entity_poly.type
_entity_poly.pdbx_seq_one_letter_code
_entity_poly.pdbx_strand_id
1 'polypeptide(L)' 'MLYDLKIPKTVIFGRKSLPDDDYESLDRDGIPLKVIENVGHSMAWENPVEVAQVTSDIIKK' A
#
# COMPACT_ATOMS: atom_id res chain seq x y z
N MET A 1 8.40 -12.64 7.46
CA MET A 1 7.14 -11.93 7.15
C MET A 1 6.95 -11.85 5.65
N LEU A 2 5.75 -11.53 5.14
CA LEU A 2 5.50 -11.47 3.68
C LEU A 2 6.43 -10.49 2.96
N TYR A 3 6.81 -9.38 3.62
CA TYR A 3 7.72 -8.38 3.05
C TYR A 3 9.19 -8.85 2.95
N ASP A 4 9.59 -9.98 3.55
CA ASP A 4 10.96 -10.51 3.46
C ASP A 4 11.20 -11.35 2.19
N LEU A 5 10.14 -11.75 1.49
CA LEU A 5 10.24 -12.59 0.31
C LEU A 5 11.03 -11.90 -0.80
N LYS A 6 12.00 -12.58 -1.43
CA LYS A 6 12.82 -11.99 -2.52
C LYS A 6 12.07 -11.97 -3.86
N ILE A 7 10.95 -11.26 -3.90
CA ILE A 7 10.08 -11.08 -5.07
C ILE A 7 9.72 -9.58 -5.22
N PRO A 8 9.30 -9.13 -6.40
CA PRO A 8 8.70 -7.80 -6.55
C PRO A 8 7.51 -7.64 -5.60
N LYS A 9 7.46 -6.53 -4.88
CA LYS A 9 6.40 -6.24 -3.92
C LYS A 9 6.18 -4.73 -3.77
N THR A 10 4.98 -4.37 -3.36
CA THR A 10 4.61 -3.02 -2.95
C THR A 10 3.48 -3.15 -1.93
N VAL A 11 3.54 -2.37 -0.85
CA VAL A 11 2.46 -2.33 0.15
C VAL A 11 1.64 -1.06 -0.07
N ILE A 12 0.31 -1.20 -0.05
CA ILE A 12 -0.62 -0.09 -0.26
C ILE A 12 -1.29 0.23 1.08
N PHE A 13 -1.29 1.50 1.45
CA PHE A 13 -1.96 2.03 2.64
C PHE A 13 -3.02 3.05 2.24
N GLY A 14 -4.08 3.14 3.05
CA GLY A 14 -5.05 4.23 2.96
C GLY A 14 -4.60 5.39 3.83
N ARG A 15 -4.65 6.62 3.30
CA ARG A 15 -4.22 7.83 4.03
C ARG A 15 -4.91 7.98 5.39
N LYS A 16 -6.19 7.61 5.51
CA LYS A 16 -6.95 7.71 6.76
C LYS A 16 -6.57 6.66 7.80
N SER A 17 -5.80 5.65 7.41
CA SER A 17 -5.21 4.66 8.34
C SER A 17 -3.88 5.12 8.92
N LEU A 18 -3.31 6.22 8.43
CA LEU A 18 -2.04 6.75 8.94
C LEU A 18 -2.29 7.75 10.08
N PRO A 19 -1.39 7.82 11.08
CA PRO A 19 -0.13 7.07 11.21
C PRO A 19 -0.35 5.59 11.58
N ASP A 20 0.58 4.73 11.16
CA ASP A 20 0.57 3.29 11.40
C ASP A 20 2.03 2.79 11.58
N ASP A 21 2.27 1.96 12.60
CA ASP A 21 3.62 1.48 12.95
C ASP A 21 4.23 0.61 11.85
N ASP A 22 3.40 -0.14 11.10
CA ASP A 22 3.88 -0.95 9.97
C ASP A 22 4.31 -0.03 8.83
N TYR A 23 3.59 1.07 8.58
CA TYR A 23 3.99 2.03 7.55
C TYR A 23 5.39 2.60 7.83
N GLU A 24 5.64 3.08 9.05
CA GLU A 24 6.94 3.65 9.42
C GLU A 24 8.07 2.62 9.37
N SER A 25 7.80 1.39 9.83
CA SER A 25 8.79 0.31 9.85
C SER A 25 9.14 -0.14 8.43
N LEU A 26 8.14 -0.32 7.57
CA LEU A 26 8.33 -0.72 6.17
C LEU A 26 9.02 0.36 5.34
N ASP A 27 8.71 1.63 5.58
CA ASP A 27 9.39 2.76 4.92
C ASP A 27 10.88 2.80 5.30
N ARG A 28 11.17 2.63 6.60
CA ARG A 28 12.54 2.56 7.13
C ARG A 28 13.33 1.40 6.51
N ASP A 29 12.68 0.26 6.30
CA ASP A 29 13.28 -0.93 5.70
C ASP A 29 13.37 -0.86 4.16
N GLY A 30 12.97 0.27 3.56
CA GLY A 30 13.06 0.51 2.11
C GLY A 30 12.08 -0.32 1.29
N ILE A 31 11.00 -0.81 1.91
CA ILE A 31 9.94 -1.53 1.20
C ILE A 31 9.16 -0.51 0.36
N PRO A 32 8.88 -0.78 -0.94
CA PRO A 32 8.09 0.14 -1.75
C PRO A 32 6.67 0.31 -1.20
N LEU A 33 6.27 1.56 -0.93
CA LEU A 33 4.96 1.92 -0.42
C LEU A 33 4.15 2.76 -1.40
N LYS A 34 2.83 2.60 -1.35
CA LYS A 34 1.85 3.49 -2.00
C LYS A 34 0.77 3.90 -1.03
N VAL A 35 0.34 5.16 -1.11
CA VAL A 35 -0.75 5.69 -0.30
C VAL A 35 -1.89 6.11 -1.22
N ILE A 36 -3.10 5.65 -0.91
CA ILE A 36 -4.34 6.08 -1.55
C ILE A 36 -4.98 7.16 -0.68
N GLU A 37 -5.31 8.29 -1.29
CA GLU A 37 -5.92 9.41 -0.57
C GLU A 37 -7.37 9.11 -0.20
N ASN A 38 -7.86 9.73 0.87
CA ASN A 38 -9.26 9.68 1.28
C ASN A 38 -9.86 8.30 1.61
N VAL A 39 -9.05 7.24 1.76
CA VAL A 39 -9.51 5.90 2.18
C VAL A 39 -8.81 5.43 3.47
N GLY A 40 -9.48 4.58 4.25
CA GLY A 40 -8.95 3.92 5.44
C GLY A 40 -8.49 2.49 5.18
N HIS A 41 -8.58 1.60 6.17
CA HIS A 41 -8.08 0.22 6.06
C HIS A 41 -8.91 -0.60 5.05
N SER A 42 -10.20 -0.30 4.95
CA SER A 42 -11.14 -0.93 4.03
C SER A 42 -11.13 -0.28 2.65
N MET A 43 -9.95 0.03 2.10
CA MET A 43 -9.78 0.77 0.83
C MET A 43 -10.56 0.18 -0.34
N ALA A 44 -10.58 -1.15 -0.46
CA ALA A 44 -11.30 -1.84 -1.52
C ALA A 44 -12.82 -1.68 -1.42
N TRP A 45 -13.34 -1.41 -0.22
CA TRP A 45 -14.75 -1.08 0.01
C TRP A 45 -15.02 0.42 -0.19
N GLU A 46 -14.12 1.27 0.29
CA GLU A 46 -14.28 2.73 0.24
C GLU A 46 -14.08 3.31 -1.16
N ASN A 47 -13.05 2.85 -1.90
CA ASN A 47 -12.77 3.27 -3.27
C ASN A 47 -12.13 2.13 -4.10
N PRO A 48 -12.93 1.14 -4.55
CA PRO A 48 -12.43 0.01 -5.34
C PRO A 48 -11.76 0.42 -6.65
N VAL A 49 -12.20 1.54 -7.26
CA VAL A 49 -11.67 2.02 -8.54
C VAL A 49 -10.22 2.47 -8.38
N GLU A 50 -9.94 3.29 -7.36
CA GLU A 50 -8.57 3.79 -7.12
C GLU A 50 -7.64 2.66 -6.67
N VAL A 51 -8.11 1.71 -5.84
CA VAL A 51 -7.35 0.51 -5.49
C VAL A 51 -6.98 -0.30 -6.74
N ALA A 52 -7.93 -0.53 -7.65
CA ALA A 52 -7.68 -1.26 -8.89
C ALA A 52 -6.68 -0.52 -9.79
N GLN A 53 -6.80 0.81 -9.90
CA GLN A 53 -5.90 1.65 -10.69
C GLN A 53 -4.46 1.59 -10.15
N VAL A 54 -4.27 1.84 -8.85
CA VAL A 54 -2.94 1.77 -8.21
C VAL A 54 -2.34 0.37 -8.36
N THR A 55 -3.14 -0.68 -8.19
CA THR A 55 -2.68 -2.06 -8.39
C THR A 55 -2.24 -2.31 -9.83
N SER A 56 -3.01 -1.84 -10.82
CA SER A 56 -2.63 -1.94 -12.24
C SER A 56 -1.32 -1.22 -12.55
N ASP A 57 -1.13 -0.03 -11.99
CA ASP A 57 0.07 0.80 -12.19
C ASP A 57 1.32 0.21 -11.53
N ILE A 58 1.15 -0.58 -10.46
CA ILE A 58 2.24 -1.34 -9.83
C ILE A 58 2.63 -2.53 -10.73
N ILE A 59 1.66 -3.28 -11.25
CA ILE A 59 1.91 -4.51 -12.03
C ILE A 59 2.50 -4.20 -13.41
N LYS A 60 2.18 -3.05 -14.01
CA LYS A 60 2.65 -2.66 -15.36
C LYS A 60 4.09 -2.12 -15.41
N LYS A 61 4.73 -1.91 -14.26
CA LYS A 61 6.11 -1.43 -14.16
C LYS A 61 7.09 -2.60 -14.15
#